data_AF-A0A7S2KHL8-F1
#
_entry.id   AF-A0A7S2KHL8-F1
#
_cell.length_a   1.000
_cell.length_b   1.000
_cell.length_c   1.000
_cell.angle_alpha   90.00
_cell.angle_beta   90.00
_cell.angle_gamma   90.00
#
_symmetry.space_group_name_H-M   'P 1'
#
loop_
_entity.id
_entity.type
_entity.pdbx_description
1 polymer ?
#
loop_
_entity_poly.entity_id
_entity_poly.type
_entity_poly.pdbx_seq_one_letter_code
_entity_poly.pdbx_strand_id
1 'polypeptide(L)'
;KAYSAEWFLRCAYSSANFETGNDLVDGLYGWLNYQVEHHMFPDMTPLQYRKLQPLVKSVCRKHGVMYVQQNGIYRLWKMLRVAVGDDKMQRCKAIIDPAVEGKGAAAVPDALVGS
;
A
#
# COMPACT_ATOMS: atom_id res chain seq x y z
N LYS A 1 10.83 -9.62 -18.07
CA LYS A 1 9.40 -10.03 -18.06
C LYS A 1 8.57 -8.87 -18.60
N ALA A 2 7.55 -9.13 -19.43
CA ALA A 2 6.59 -8.10 -19.80
C ALA A 2 5.57 -7.97 -18.66
N TYR A 3 5.54 -6.81 -17.99
CA TYR A 3 4.54 -6.52 -16.96
C TYR A 3 3.36 -5.80 -17.60
N SER A 4 2.14 -6.30 -17.39
CA SER A 4 0.93 -5.63 -17.83
C SER A 4 0.55 -4.50 -16.87
N ALA A 5 -0.25 -3.53 -17.32
CA ALA A 5 -0.82 -2.52 -16.43
C ALA A 5 -1.63 -3.16 -15.28
N GLU A 6 -2.37 -4.22 -15.61
CA GLU A 6 -3.15 -5.01 -14.64
C GLU A 6 -2.29 -5.62 -13.54
N TRP A 7 -1.06 -6.06 -13.86
CA TRP A 7 -0.11 -6.56 -12.86
C TRP A 7 0.19 -5.50 -11.80
N PHE A 8 0.55 -4.29 -12.22
CA PHE A 8 0.89 -3.20 -11.30
C PHE A 8 -0.31 -2.75 -10.47
N LEU A 9 -1.50 -2.67 -11.07
CA LEU A 9 -2.73 -2.36 -10.34
C LEU A 9 -2.99 -3.39 -9.25
N ARG A 10 -2.91 -4.68 -9.59
CA ARG A 10 -3.08 -5.75 -8.61
C ARG A 10 -2.09 -5.62 -7.47
N CYS A 11 -0.80 -5.44 -7.75
CA CYS A 11 0.22 -5.27 -6.72
C CYS A 11 -0.06 -4.07 -5.81
N ALA A 12 -0.54 -2.95 -6.34
CA ALA A 12 -0.90 -1.78 -5.54
C ALA A 12 -2.12 -2.04 -4.63
N TYR A 13 -3.13 -2.77 -5.13
CA TYR A 13 -4.37 -3.01 -4.39
C TYR A 13 -4.33 -4.19 -3.42
N SER A 14 -3.51 -5.20 -3.70
CA SER A 14 -3.42 -6.42 -2.88
C SER A 14 -2.37 -6.33 -1.78
N SER A 15 -1.50 -5.32 -1.83
CA SER A 15 -0.37 -5.18 -0.92
C SER A 15 -0.48 -3.88 -0.12
N ALA A 16 0.22 -3.83 1.01
CA ALA A 16 0.32 -2.65 1.85
C ALA A 16 1.73 -2.55 2.42
N ASN A 17 2.23 -1.32 2.53
CA ASN A 17 3.50 -1.01 3.16
C ASN A 17 3.31 -0.62 4.63
N PHE A 18 4.40 -0.72 5.40
CA PHE A 18 4.46 -0.25 6.79
C PHE A 18 5.28 1.04 6.89
N GLU A 19 5.66 1.47 8.09
CA GLU A 19 6.67 2.53 8.24
C GLU A 19 7.94 2.18 7.47
N THR A 20 8.47 3.15 6.72
CA THR A 20 9.62 2.99 5.83
C THR A 20 10.52 4.22 5.87
N GLY A 21 11.79 4.07 5.50
CA GLY A 21 12.64 5.19 5.09
C GLY A 21 13.84 5.48 5.98
N ASN A 22 14.10 4.64 6.99
CA ASN A 22 15.29 4.74 7.85
C ASN A 22 15.84 3.34 8.13
N ASP A 23 17.16 3.17 8.15
CA ASP A 23 17.82 1.85 8.31
C ASP A 23 17.42 1.15 9.62
N LEU A 24 17.17 1.91 10.69
CA LEU A 24 16.72 1.34 11.96
C LEU A 24 15.29 0.78 11.84
N VAL A 25 14.38 1.52 11.21
CA VAL A 25 12.99 1.10 10.99
C VAL A 25 12.94 -0.07 10.00
N ASP A 26 13.62 0.08 8.87
CA ASP A 26 13.69 -0.92 7.81
C ASP A 26 14.33 -2.22 8.35
N GLY A 27 15.34 -2.10 9.21
CA GLY A 27 15.95 -3.23 9.92
C GLY A 27 15.02 -3.91 10.93
N LEU A 28 14.26 -3.15 11.73
CA LEU A 28 13.27 -3.70 12.68
C LEU A 28 12.18 -4.51 11.97
N TYR A 29 11.73 -4.04 10.80
CA TYR A 29 10.78 -4.78 9.96
C TYR A 29 11.45 -5.87 9.11
N GLY A 30 12.77 -6.07 9.22
CA GLY A 30 13.50 -7.06 8.42
C GLY A 30 13.36 -6.83 6.91
N TRP A 31 13.24 -5.57 6.48
CA TRP A 31 12.96 -5.15 5.10
C TRP A 31 11.61 -5.59 4.50
N LEU A 32 10.68 -6.08 5.33
CA LEU A 32 9.34 -6.51 4.91
C LEU A 32 8.32 -5.36 4.85
N ASN A 33 8.77 -4.11 4.94
CA ASN A 33 7.97 -2.89 4.95
C ASN A 33 7.74 -2.26 3.56
N TYR A 34 8.35 -2.81 2.50
CA TYR A 34 8.22 -2.38 1.09
C TYR A 34 7.54 -3.45 0.21
N GLN A 35 6.41 -4.00 0.68
CA GLN A 35 5.68 -5.04 -0.02
C GLN A 35 5.13 -4.60 -1.38
N VAL A 36 4.64 -3.37 -1.52
CA VAL A 36 4.10 -2.89 -2.80
C VAL A 36 5.19 -2.92 -3.88
N GLU A 37 6.36 -2.35 -3.59
CA GLU A 37 7.50 -2.32 -4.50
C GLU A 37 8.06 -3.71 -4.75
N HIS A 38 8.14 -4.57 -3.72
CA HIS A 38 8.60 -5.95 -3.86
C HIS A 38 7.71 -6.76 -4.81
N HIS A 39 6.39 -6.62 -4.72
CA HIS A 39 5.48 -7.32 -5.63
C HIS A 39 5.50 -6.73 -7.04
N MET A 40 5.76 -5.43 -7.20
CA MET A 40 5.90 -4.80 -8.52
C MET A 40 7.23 -5.15 -9.21
N PHE A 41 8.33 -5.21 -8.44
CA PHE A 41 9.70 -5.35 -8.93
C PHE A 41 10.50 -6.38 -8.12
N PRO A 42 10.12 -7.66 -8.15
CA PRO A 42 10.67 -8.68 -7.23
C PRO A 42 12.18 -8.92 -7.38
N ASP A 43 12.75 -8.56 -8.54
CA ASP A 43 14.17 -8.74 -8.85
C ASP A 43 15.07 -7.64 -8.25
N MET A 44 14.49 -6.59 -7.64
CA MET A 44 15.26 -5.49 -7.04
C MET A 44 15.68 -5.78 -5.59
N THR A 45 16.77 -5.14 -5.17
CA THR A 45 17.25 -5.21 -3.79
C THR A 45 16.43 -4.30 -2.85
N PRO A 46 16.40 -4.60 -1.54
CA PRO A 46 15.65 -3.79 -0.58
C PRO A 46 16.04 -2.30 -0.57
N LEU A 47 17.34 -2.00 -0.71
CA LEU A 47 17.84 -0.63 -0.81
C LEU A 47 17.30 0.13 -2.04
N GLN A 48 17.02 -0.58 -3.14
CA GLN A 48 16.41 0.02 -4.32
C GLN A 48 14.93 0.32 -4.09
N TYR A 49 14.19 -0.53 -3.35
CA TYR A 49 12.79 -0.24 -3.01
C TYR A 49 12.63 1.07 -2.25
N ARG A 50 13.56 1.39 -1.32
CA ARG A 50 13.56 2.68 -0.63
C ARG A 50 13.63 3.88 -1.59
N LYS A 51 14.43 3.78 -2.64
CA LYS A 51 14.55 4.83 -3.68
C LYS A 51 13.35 4.86 -4.61
N LEU A 52 12.74 3.71 -4.85
CA LEU A 52 11.64 3.53 -5.80
C LEU A 52 10.28 3.93 -5.22
N GLN A 53 10.08 3.72 -3.92
CA GLN A 53 8.83 4.03 -3.23
C GLN A 53 8.28 5.43 -3.52
N PRO A 54 9.04 6.54 -3.41
CA PRO A 54 8.49 7.87 -3.72
C PRO A 54 8.05 8.00 -5.19
N LEU A 55 8.73 7.33 -6.12
CA LEU A 55 8.36 7.33 -7.54
C LEU A 55 7.04 6.56 -7.74
N VAL A 56 6.91 5.37 -7.15
CA VAL A 56 5.68 4.56 -7.20
C VAL A 56 4.51 5.34 -6.61
N LYS A 57 4.68 5.96 -5.43
CA LYS A 57 3.67 6.83 -4.82
C LYS A 57 3.23 7.97 -5.74
N SER A 58 4.17 8.63 -6.42
CA SER A 58 3.86 9.73 -7.35
C SER A 58 3.07 9.27 -8.58
N VAL A 59 3.40 8.10 -9.14
CA VAL A 59 2.69 7.49 -10.26
C VAL A 59 1.29 7.06 -9.82
N CYS A 60 1.16 6.38 -8.68
CA CYS A 60 -0.14 5.99 -8.12
C CYS A 60 -1.04 7.22 -7.92
N ARG A 61 -0.51 8.30 -7.35
CA ARG A 61 -1.24 9.57 -7.18
C ARG A 61 -1.68 10.18 -8.52
N LYS A 62 -0.78 10.21 -9.51
CA LYS A 62 -1.07 10.75 -10.84
C LYS A 62 -2.22 10.01 -11.54
N HIS A 63 -2.34 8.71 -11.31
CA HIS A 63 -3.34 7.86 -11.96
C HIS A 63 -4.55 7.53 -11.07
N GLY A 64 -4.67 8.14 -9.88
CA GLY A 64 -5.77 7.87 -8.95
C GLY A 64 -5.77 6.45 -8.38
N VAL A 65 -4.63 5.75 -8.42
CA VAL A 65 -4.47 4.39 -7.90
C VAL A 65 -4.24 4.45 -6.39
N MET A 66 -4.99 3.63 -5.64
CA MET A 66 -4.79 3.50 -4.20
C MET A 66 -3.43 2.87 -3.92
N TYR A 67 -2.63 3.55 -3.10
CA TYR A 67 -1.37 3.04 -2.58
C TYR A 67 -1.51 2.99 -1.06
N VAL A 68 -1.37 1.82 -0.43
CA VAL A 68 -1.63 1.67 1.01
C VAL A 68 -0.32 1.66 1.79
N GLN A 69 -0.20 2.56 2.75
CA GLN A 69 0.86 2.52 3.75
C GLN A 69 0.30 2.88 5.12
N GLN A 70 0.55 2.03 6.12
CA GLN A 70 -0.06 2.14 7.45
C GLN A 70 0.92 1.78 8.55
N ASN A 71 0.61 2.20 9.77
CA ASN A 71 1.44 1.83 10.91
C ASN A 71 1.39 0.34 11.23
N GLY A 72 2.57 -0.29 11.33
CA GLY A 72 2.68 -1.72 11.57
C GLY A 72 2.14 -2.14 12.93
N ILE A 73 2.34 -1.33 13.98
CA ILE A 73 1.79 -1.57 15.32
C ILE A 73 0.26 -1.44 15.27
N TYR A 74 -0.25 -0.41 14.61
CA TYR A 74 -1.70 -0.24 14.40
C TYR A 74 -2.31 -1.45 13.68
N ARG A 75 -1.66 -1.93 12.61
CA ARG A 75 -2.09 -3.12 11.85
C ARG A 75 -2.08 -4.39 12.69
N LEU A 76 -1.04 -4.59 13.50
CA LEU A 76 -0.97 -5.70 14.45
C LEU A 76 -2.10 -5.63 15.47
N TRP A 77 -2.31 -4.46 16.07
CA TRP A 77 -3.35 -4.27 17.07
C TRP A 77 -4.75 -4.50 16.48
N LYS A 78 -4.98 -4.02 15.26
CA LYS A 78 -6.22 -4.28 14.52
C LYS A 78 -6.41 -5.76 14.22
N MET A 79 -5.35 -6.46 13.82
CA MET A 79 -5.40 -7.90 13.59
C MET A 79 -5.83 -8.65 14.87
N LEU A 80 -5.25 -8.29 16.02
CA LEU A 80 -5.64 -8.89 17.31
C LEU A 80 -7.11 -8.65 17.63
N ARG A 81 -7.63 -7.44 17.43
CA ARG A 81 -9.06 -7.16 17.63
C ARG A 81 -9.96 -7.98 16.72
N VAL A 82 -9.60 -8.11 15.44
CA VAL A 82 -10.34 -8.93 14.49
C VAL A 82 -10.30 -10.39 14.91
N ALA A 83 -9.16 -10.89 15.40
CA ALA A 83 -9.02 -12.27 15.86
C ALA A 83 -9.87 -12.57 17.11
N VAL A 84 -10.02 -11.60 18.01
CA VAL A 84 -10.87 -11.70 19.21
C VAL A 84 -12.36 -11.48 18.91
N GLY A 85 -12.70 -10.96 17.71
CA GLY A 85 -14.07 -10.70 17.27
C GLY A 85 -14.58 -9.28 17.57
N ASP A 86 -13.73 -8.43 18.13
CA ASP A 86 -14.04 -7.05 18.52
C ASP A 86 -14.04 -6.06 17.33
N ASP A 87 -13.59 -6.50 16.15
CA ASP A 87 -13.54 -5.69 14.93
C ASP A 87 -13.72 -6.56 13.67
N LYS A 88 -13.98 -5.93 12.52
CA LYS A 88 -14.17 -6.57 11.22
C LYS A 88 -12.99 -6.29 10.29
N MET A 89 -12.64 -7.28 9.47
CA MET A 89 -11.60 -7.13 8.46
C MET A 89 -12.00 -6.07 7.43
N GLN A 90 -11.13 -5.08 7.19
CA GLN A 90 -11.34 -4.10 6.13
C GLN A 90 -11.24 -4.79 4.77
N ARG A 91 -12.31 -4.72 3.98
CA ARG A 91 -12.32 -5.20 2.60
C ARG A 91 -11.78 -4.12 1.67
N CYS A 92 -11.02 -4.54 0.67
CA CYS A 92 -10.55 -3.64 -0.38
C CYS A 92 -11.77 -3.09 -1.14
N LYS A 93 -11.99 -1.78 -1.08
CA LYS A 93 -13.08 -1.08 -1.79
C LYS A 93 -12.66 -0.57 -3.18
N ALA A 94 -11.45 -0.90 -3.61
CA ALA A 94 -10.84 -0.35 -4.83
C ALA A 94 -11.52 -0.76 -6.15
N ILE A 95 -12.46 -1.69 -6.11
CA ILE A 95 -13.25 -2.12 -7.28
C ILE A 95 -14.60 -1.39 -7.30
N ILE A 96 -14.60 -0.08 -7.03
CA ILE A 96 -15.75 0.79 -7.26
C ILE A 96 -15.24 2.01 -8.01
N ASP A 97 -15.64 2.12 -9.27
CA ASP A 97 -15.44 3.33 -10.04
C ASP A 97 -16.17 4.48 -9.31
N PRO A 98 -15.47 5.55 -8.86
CA PRO A 98 -16.11 6.68 -8.20
C PRO A 98 -17.16 7.37 -9.09
N ALA A 99 -17.12 7.17 -10.42
CA ALA A 99 -18.15 7.62 -11.33
C ALA A 99 -19.50 6.87 -11.17
N VAL A 100 -19.49 5.63 -10.68
CA VAL A 100 -20.69 4.81 -10.46
C VAL A 100 -21.42 5.20 -9.16
N GLU A 101 -20.73 5.77 -8.17
CA GLU A 101 -21.35 6.18 -6.90
C GLU A 101 -21.94 7.60 -6.90
N GLY A 102 -21.91 8.33 -8.02
CA GLY A 102 -22.47 9.68 -8.12
C GLY A 102 -21.81 10.72 -7.21
N LYS A 103 -20.67 10.38 -6.60
CA LYS A 103 -19.87 11.27 -5.76
C LYS A 103 -18.68 11.73 -6.58
N GLY A 104 -18.81 12.93 -7.16
CA GLY A 104 -17.74 13.56 -7.93
C GLY A 104 -16.42 13.45 -7.20
N ALA A 105 -15.41 12.90 -7.89
CA ALA A 105 -14.00 12.76 -7.51
C ALA A 105 -13.72 13.10 -6.04
N ALA A 106 -14.24 12.28 -5.11
CA ALA A 106 -13.91 12.45 -3.71
C ALA A 106 -12.42 12.17 -3.61
N ALA A 107 -11.65 13.21 -3.26
CA ALA A 107 -10.22 13.11 -3.03
C ALA A 107 -9.93 11.83 -2.24
N VAL A 108 -9.04 10.98 -2.77
CA VAL A 108 -8.57 9.79 -2.05
C VAL A 108 -8.16 10.29 -0.67
N PRO A 109 -8.82 9.83 0.42
CA PRO A 109 -8.61 10.42 1.72
C PRO A 109 -7.12 10.31 2.09
N ASP A 110 -6.53 11.41 2.56
CA ASP A 110 -5.11 11.50 2.97
C ASP A 110 -4.71 10.36 3.94
N ALA A 111 -5.68 9.77 4.65
CA ALA A 111 -5.50 8.59 5.49
C ALA A 111 -5.06 7.31 4.76
N LEU A 112 -5.11 7.28 3.42
CA LEU A 112 -4.59 6.18 2.60
C LEU A 112 -3.24 6.52 1.96
N VAL A 113 -2.85 7.79 1.93
CA VAL A 113 -1.57 8.27 1.44
C VAL A 113 -0.78 8.73 2.66
N GLY A 114 -0.36 7.78 3.50
CA GLY A 114 0.24 8.06 4.80
C GLY A 114 1.37 9.10 4.78
N SER A 115 1.25 10.05 5.71
CA SER A 115 2.32 10.88 6.29
C SER A 115 3.32 10.05 7.07
#